data_AF-A0A318VPM8-F1
#
_entry.id   AF-A0A318VPM8-F1
#
_cell.length_a   1.000
_cell.length_b   1.000
_cell.length_c   1.000
_cell.angle_alpha   90.00
_cell.angle_beta   90.00
_cell.angle_gamma   90.00
#
_symmetry.space_group_name_H-M   'P 1'
#
loop_
_entity.id
_entity.type
_entity.pdbx_description
1 polymer ?
#
loop_
_entity_poly.entity_id
_entity_poly.type
_entity_poly.pdbx_seq_one_letter_code
_entity_poly.pdbx_strand_id
1 'polypeptide(L)'
;MTYRTLHNRPSRQRGVATLLVALVIMVALTLLVFFSARTALQEERMAANEVRMKQTASAAQAGVESAISYLKEGGTDTTHQGTKTASDGTVYHFAFVPRDELDKLPDCPADPNDFGTEAANVGTPDDDNGGLRRTGIWSCGWSDDRNARKGIATASSGAPSLADPPTNPLTSRGGVDTNGAARVFNAFNNLTIWSGSDLTITGNPGNTYIARDDQQGTVDPETWVHDAPNQACGDNAMYICTTDAGGQGPDVVDQDLQLASLSDDEFFRNFMGQDPARYRDTVPTMLDPDMGDIDGAENEVIWFSEDADLDGNVGTRENPVVIVVDGDADLTGNFEMYGVLYVREDLRANGTPRVFGSTVVQGDSTDVGGTPHFIFDPIAAEGAGDLGARSGVAGAWRDWTSMEAP
;
A
#
# COMPACT_ATOMS: atom_id res chain seq x y z
N MET A 1 115.88 8.63 -55.31
CA MET A 1 115.08 8.87 -54.08
C MET A 1 113.64 8.52 -54.38
N THR A 2 113.21 7.36 -53.88
CA THR A 2 111.84 6.81 -53.96
C THR A 2 110.96 7.41 -52.88
N TYR A 3 109.77 7.92 -53.23
CA TYR A 3 108.67 8.05 -52.28
C TYR A 3 107.40 7.43 -52.84
N ARG A 4 106.82 6.58 -51.99
CA ARG A 4 105.83 5.53 -52.24
C ARG A 4 104.44 6.13 -52.02
N THR A 5 103.57 6.11 -53.02
CA THR A 5 102.16 6.52 -52.88
C THR A 5 101.36 5.45 -52.14
N LEU A 6 100.85 5.76 -50.95
CA LEU A 6 99.89 4.92 -50.21
C LEU A 6 98.46 5.40 -50.51
N HIS A 7 97.66 4.53 -51.14
CA HIS A 7 96.22 4.69 -51.30
C HIS A 7 95.52 4.44 -49.95
N ASN A 8 94.88 5.45 -49.39
CA ASN A 8 94.07 5.34 -48.17
C ASN A 8 92.64 4.93 -48.57
N ARG A 9 92.17 3.74 -48.14
CA ARG A 9 90.77 3.32 -48.34
C ARG A 9 89.87 4.02 -47.30
N PRO A 10 88.70 4.56 -47.68
CA PRO A 10 87.81 5.20 -46.72
C PRO A 10 87.26 4.15 -45.74
N SER A 11 87.48 4.35 -44.45
CA SER A 11 86.89 3.51 -43.41
C SER A 11 85.38 3.78 -43.32
N ARG A 12 84.58 2.71 -43.39
CA ARG A 12 83.13 2.82 -43.23
C ARG A 12 82.82 3.19 -41.77
N GLN A 13 82.23 4.36 -41.56
CA GLN A 13 81.83 4.88 -40.24
C GLN A 13 80.66 4.05 -39.66
N ARG A 14 80.99 3.03 -38.87
CA ARG A 14 80.01 2.20 -38.15
C ARG A 14 79.30 2.93 -36.99
N GLY A 15 79.76 4.12 -36.60
CA GLY A 15 79.20 4.90 -35.47
C GLY A 15 77.92 5.69 -35.77
N VAL A 16 77.65 6.06 -37.03
CA VAL A 16 76.42 6.78 -37.40
C VAL A 16 75.20 5.86 -37.36
N ALA A 17 75.38 4.59 -37.72
CA ALA A 17 74.31 3.59 -37.67
C ALA A 17 73.85 3.29 -36.23
N THR A 18 74.77 3.25 -35.26
CA THR A 18 74.45 3.03 -33.85
C THR A 18 73.72 4.21 -33.22
N LEU A 19 74.04 5.46 -33.60
CA LEU A 19 73.33 6.65 -33.14
C LEU A 19 71.90 6.73 -33.68
N LEU A 20 71.71 6.41 -34.98
CA LEU A 20 70.38 6.41 -35.58
C LEU A 20 69.49 5.33 -34.95
N VAL A 21 70.01 4.13 -34.74
CA VAL A 21 69.28 3.05 -34.06
C VAL A 21 68.97 3.43 -32.61
N ALA A 22 69.91 4.03 -31.88
CA ALA A 22 69.68 4.51 -30.52
C ALA A 22 68.59 5.60 -30.46
N LEU A 23 68.56 6.53 -31.42
CA LEU A 23 67.53 7.57 -31.51
C LEU A 23 66.15 6.96 -31.80
N VAL A 24 66.05 6.03 -32.76
CA VAL A 24 64.78 5.36 -33.07
C VAL A 24 64.27 4.57 -31.87
N ILE A 25 65.17 3.86 -31.15
CA ILE A 25 64.81 3.15 -29.93
C ILE A 25 64.38 4.12 -28.83
N MET A 26 65.07 5.24 -28.65
CA MET A 26 64.67 6.27 -27.68
C MET A 26 63.27 6.80 -27.97
N VAL A 27 62.99 7.16 -29.23
CA VAL A 27 61.66 7.64 -29.65
C VAL A 27 60.60 6.55 -29.43
N ALA A 28 60.88 5.30 -29.81
CA ALA A 28 59.96 4.18 -29.61
C ALA A 28 59.66 3.93 -28.11
N LEU A 29 60.69 3.98 -27.25
CA LEU A 29 60.53 3.85 -25.80
C LEU A 29 59.72 5.01 -25.21
N THR A 30 59.95 6.25 -25.65
CA THR A 30 59.17 7.40 -25.17
C THR A 30 57.69 7.30 -25.53
N LEU A 31 57.37 6.80 -26.74
CA LEU A 31 55.99 6.58 -27.17
C LEU A 31 55.32 5.46 -26.37
N LEU A 32 56.04 4.38 -26.08
CA LEU A 32 55.55 3.28 -25.24
C LEU A 32 55.21 3.79 -23.83
N VAL A 33 56.10 4.55 -23.21
CA VAL A 33 55.89 5.15 -21.88
C VAL A 33 54.68 6.08 -21.89
N PHE A 34 54.53 6.92 -22.91
CA PHE A 34 53.39 7.84 -23.02
C PHE A 34 52.07 7.08 -23.17
N PHE A 35 52.04 6.03 -23.99
CA PHE A 35 50.84 5.21 -24.16
C PHE A 35 50.48 4.49 -22.86
N SER A 36 51.44 3.87 -22.17
CA SER A 36 51.20 3.20 -20.89
C SER A 36 50.68 4.17 -19.81
N ALA A 37 51.19 5.41 -19.78
CA ALA A 37 50.71 6.42 -18.84
C ALA A 37 49.25 6.82 -19.12
N ARG A 38 48.87 6.97 -20.39
CA ARG A 38 47.48 7.27 -20.78
C ARG A 38 46.54 6.12 -20.43
N THR A 39 46.93 4.88 -20.68
CA THR A 39 46.13 3.70 -20.32
C THR A 39 45.93 3.62 -18.81
N ALA A 40 46.98 3.80 -18.01
CA ALA A 40 46.89 3.80 -16.55
C ALA A 40 45.92 4.89 -16.02
N LEU A 41 45.98 6.11 -16.58
CA LEU A 41 45.04 7.18 -16.21
C LEU A 41 43.60 6.89 -16.62
N GLN A 42 43.39 6.17 -17.73
CA GLN A 42 42.04 5.74 -18.13
C GLN A 42 41.51 4.64 -17.20
N GLU A 43 42.35 3.67 -16.83
CA GLU A 43 42.02 2.63 -15.85
C GLU A 43 41.67 3.21 -14.49
N GLU A 44 42.44 4.20 -14.00
CA GLU A 44 42.17 4.89 -12.74
C GLU A 44 40.82 5.62 -12.78
N ARG A 45 40.52 6.34 -13.87
CA ARG A 45 39.22 7.02 -14.05
C ARG A 45 38.06 6.03 -14.14
N MET A 46 38.24 4.92 -14.84
CA MET A 46 37.23 3.87 -14.94
C MET A 46 36.97 3.24 -13.57
N ALA A 47 38.01 2.91 -12.81
CA ALA A 47 37.90 2.35 -11.47
C ALA A 47 37.22 3.33 -10.50
N ALA A 48 37.59 4.61 -10.53
CA ALA A 48 36.96 5.64 -9.70
C ALA A 48 35.48 5.82 -10.05
N ASN A 49 35.15 5.84 -11.35
CA ASN A 49 33.76 5.91 -11.80
C ASN A 49 32.96 4.67 -11.39
N GLU A 50 33.55 3.48 -11.46
CA GLU A 50 32.89 2.25 -11.02
C GLU A 50 32.55 2.28 -9.52
N VAL A 51 33.47 2.75 -8.67
CA VAL A 51 33.22 2.90 -7.22
C VAL A 51 32.08 3.89 -6.96
N ARG A 52 32.10 5.06 -7.61
CA ARG A 52 31.04 6.06 -7.48
C ARG A 52 29.67 5.55 -7.95
N MET A 53 29.63 4.78 -9.03
CA MET A 53 28.39 4.15 -9.51
C MET A 53 27.83 3.15 -8.49
N LYS A 54 28.70 2.39 -7.82
CA LYS A 54 28.28 1.48 -6.75
C LYS A 54 27.77 2.22 -5.52
N GLN A 55 28.46 3.28 -5.10
CA GLN A 55 28.04 4.12 -3.97
C GLN A 55 26.67 4.76 -4.22
N THR A 56 26.50 5.42 -5.38
CA THR A 56 25.25 6.10 -5.73
C THR A 56 24.09 5.12 -5.86
N ALA A 57 24.30 3.95 -6.46
CA ALA A 57 23.28 2.91 -6.54
C ALA A 57 22.87 2.38 -5.16
N SER A 58 23.84 2.09 -4.29
CA SER A 58 23.57 1.61 -2.93
C SER A 58 22.86 2.67 -2.08
N ALA A 59 23.25 3.95 -2.21
CA ALA A 59 22.61 5.05 -1.49
C ALA A 59 21.16 5.25 -1.95
N ALA A 60 20.91 5.27 -3.26
CA ALA A 60 19.55 5.40 -3.81
C ALA A 60 18.67 4.22 -3.37
N GLN A 61 19.20 2.99 -3.34
CA GLN A 61 18.48 1.81 -2.83
C GLN A 61 18.10 1.96 -1.36
N ALA A 62 19.02 2.43 -0.52
CA ALA A 62 18.75 2.68 0.90
C ALA A 62 17.63 3.73 1.10
N GLY A 63 17.50 4.70 0.19
CA GLY A 63 16.40 5.66 0.20
C GLY A 63 15.05 5.03 -0.10
N VAL A 64 14.96 4.16 -1.11
CA VAL A 64 13.73 3.38 -1.39
C VAL A 64 13.37 2.47 -0.20
N GLU A 65 14.34 1.79 0.39
CA GLU A 65 14.11 0.95 1.57
C GLU A 65 13.59 1.76 2.77
N SER A 66 14.12 2.97 2.97
CA SER A 66 13.65 3.88 4.02
C SER A 66 12.22 4.34 3.76
N ALA A 67 11.88 4.67 2.51
CA ALA A 67 10.52 5.02 2.11
C ALA A 67 9.55 3.86 2.36
N ILE A 68 9.93 2.63 2.01
CA ILE A 68 9.11 1.43 2.26
C ILE A 68 8.97 1.17 3.76
N SER A 69 10.00 1.40 4.58
CA SER A 69 9.89 1.30 6.05
C SER A 69 8.85 2.26 6.59
N TYR A 70 8.90 3.53 6.15
CA TYR A 70 7.90 4.53 6.52
C TYR A 70 6.48 4.10 6.16
N LEU A 71 6.29 3.52 4.96
CA LEU A 71 4.99 2.98 4.54
C LEU A 71 4.54 1.77 5.37
N LYS A 72 5.46 0.92 5.81
CA LYS A 72 5.18 -0.25 6.65
C LYS A 72 4.85 0.12 8.09
N GLU A 73 5.38 1.23 8.57
CA GLU A 73 5.10 1.79 9.90
C GLU A 73 3.78 2.60 9.94
N GLY A 74 2.93 2.49 8.91
CA GLY A 74 1.63 3.18 8.85
C GLY A 74 1.70 4.64 8.38
N GLY A 75 2.82 5.08 7.79
CA GLY A 75 2.99 6.46 7.33
C GLY A 75 1.91 6.91 6.31
N THR A 76 1.25 8.03 6.61
CA THR A 76 0.17 8.61 5.78
C THR A 76 0.53 9.95 5.14
N ASP A 77 1.59 10.63 5.60
CA ASP A 77 1.96 11.97 5.13
C ASP A 77 2.51 11.92 3.70
N THR A 78 1.70 12.36 2.74
CA THR A 78 2.03 12.40 1.31
C THR A 78 3.18 13.35 0.98
N THR A 79 3.47 14.30 1.88
CA THR A 79 4.57 15.24 1.77
C THR A 79 5.85 14.74 2.42
N HIS A 80 5.83 13.55 3.03
CA HIS A 80 6.98 13.01 3.73
C HIS A 80 8.18 12.82 2.79
N GLN A 81 9.32 13.34 3.22
CA GLN A 81 10.60 13.18 2.55
C GLN A 81 11.65 12.74 3.57
N GLY A 82 12.54 11.85 3.16
CA GLY A 82 13.65 11.42 4.01
C GLY A 82 14.99 11.74 3.38
N THR A 83 15.94 12.12 4.24
CA THR A 83 17.35 12.32 3.87
C THR A 83 18.25 11.63 4.88
N LYS A 84 19.35 11.05 4.40
CA LYS A 84 20.38 10.50 5.27
C LYS A 84 21.75 10.64 4.63
N THR A 85 22.71 11.05 5.44
CA THR A 85 24.14 10.97 5.12
C THR A 85 24.74 9.78 5.87
N ALA A 86 25.28 8.82 5.13
CA ALA A 86 25.97 7.66 5.70
C ALA A 86 27.35 8.05 6.24
N SER A 87 27.94 7.17 7.05
CA SER A 87 29.25 7.41 7.67
C SER A 87 30.41 7.49 6.67
N ASP A 88 30.23 6.90 5.48
CA ASP A 88 31.16 7.00 4.35
C ASP A 88 31.02 8.30 3.56
N GLY A 89 30.06 9.16 3.92
CA GLY A 89 29.80 10.43 3.26
C GLY A 89 28.81 10.37 2.10
N THR A 90 28.34 9.18 1.72
CA THR A 90 27.28 9.05 0.71
C THR A 90 25.97 9.61 1.26
N VAL A 91 25.14 10.16 0.37
CA VAL A 91 23.88 10.79 0.75
C VAL A 91 22.75 10.17 -0.07
N TYR A 92 21.60 9.96 0.54
CA TYR A 92 20.38 9.69 -0.19
C TYR A 92 19.24 10.61 0.27
N HIS A 93 18.34 10.86 -0.67
CA HIS A 93 17.05 11.48 -0.43
C HIS A 93 15.96 10.62 -1.06
N PHE A 94 14.77 10.63 -0.48
CA PHE A 94 13.57 10.06 -1.10
C PHE A 94 12.36 10.96 -0.87
N ALA A 95 11.39 10.86 -1.77
CA ALA A 95 10.08 11.49 -1.66
C ALA A 95 9.01 10.57 -2.26
N PHE A 96 7.78 10.77 -1.81
CA PHE A 96 6.60 10.21 -2.46
C PHE A 96 6.11 11.15 -3.56
N VAL A 97 5.76 10.57 -4.70
CA VAL A 97 5.34 11.30 -5.92
C VAL A 97 4.12 10.61 -6.53
N PRO A 98 3.27 11.33 -7.29
CA PRO A 98 2.17 10.72 -8.03
C PRO A 98 2.66 9.55 -8.89
N ARG A 99 1.93 8.42 -8.85
CA ARG A 99 2.33 7.19 -9.55
C ARG A 99 2.41 7.38 -11.06
N ASP A 100 1.54 8.21 -11.61
CA ASP A 100 1.45 8.59 -13.02
C ASP A 100 2.60 9.52 -13.46
N GLU A 101 3.26 10.20 -12.52
CA GLU A 101 4.44 11.04 -12.80
C GLU A 101 5.77 10.27 -12.74
N LEU A 102 5.75 8.98 -12.39
CA LEU A 102 6.96 8.13 -12.40
C LEU A 102 7.65 8.05 -13.78
N ASP A 103 6.94 8.34 -14.87
CA ASP A 103 7.48 8.38 -16.24
C ASP A 103 8.16 9.71 -16.59
N LYS A 104 7.93 10.78 -15.82
CA LYS A 104 8.36 12.15 -16.11
C LYS A 104 9.29 12.73 -15.04
N LEU A 105 9.88 11.87 -14.23
CA LEU A 105 10.79 12.29 -13.16
C LEU A 105 12.02 13.02 -13.74
N PRO A 106 12.40 14.17 -13.16
CA PRO A 106 13.60 14.88 -13.53
C PRO A 106 14.86 14.11 -13.11
N ASP A 107 16.00 14.46 -13.71
CA ASP A 107 17.29 13.99 -13.24
C ASP A 107 17.53 14.40 -11.78
N CYS A 108 18.24 13.56 -11.02
CA CYS A 108 18.67 13.94 -9.67
C CYS A 108 19.47 15.25 -9.70
N PRO A 109 19.22 16.18 -8.75
CA PRO A 109 19.92 17.45 -8.73
C PRO A 109 21.41 17.30 -8.42
N ALA A 110 22.18 18.36 -8.73
CA ALA A 110 23.63 18.37 -8.50
C ALA A 110 23.94 18.52 -7.01
N ASP A 111 23.22 19.41 -6.34
CA ASP A 111 23.25 19.55 -4.90
C ASP A 111 22.13 18.68 -4.28
N PRO A 112 22.45 17.79 -3.33
CA PRO A 112 21.43 17.02 -2.60
C PRO A 112 20.35 17.89 -1.94
N ASN A 113 20.67 19.12 -1.55
CA ASN A 113 19.73 20.03 -0.89
C ASN A 113 18.59 20.50 -1.81
N ASP A 114 18.79 20.48 -3.13
CA ASP A 114 17.77 20.90 -4.10
C ASP A 114 16.68 19.85 -4.28
N PHE A 115 16.93 18.59 -3.85
CA PHE A 115 16.01 17.47 -4.07
C PHE A 115 14.60 17.73 -3.56
N GLY A 116 14.45 18.31 -2.37
CA GLY A 116 13.13 18.55 -1.80
C GLY A 116 12.29 19.55 -2.61
N THR A 117 12.95 20.52 -3.25
CA THR A 117 12.29 21.48 -4.14
C THR A 117 11.89 20.80 -5.46
N GLU A 118 12.77 19.98 -6.03
CA GLU A 118 12.45 19.23 -7.24
C GLU A 118 11.32 18.21 -7.02
N ALA A 119 11.32 17.52 -5.87
CA ALA A 119 10.23 16.62 -5.49
C ALA A 119 8.90 17.36 -5.36
N ALA A 120 8.90 18.55 -4.75
CA ALA A 120 7.69 19.38 -4.66
C ALA A 120 7.19 19.85 -6.04
N ASN A 121 8.09 20.07 -7.01
CA ASN A 121 7.72 20.44 -8.39
C ASN A 121 7.09 19.28 -9.18
N VAL A 122 7.48 18.02 -8.87
CA VAL A 122 6.83 16.82 -9.44
C VAL A 122 5.40 16.68 -8.90
N GLY A 123 5.18 17.10 -7.64
CA GLY A 123 3.90 17.03 -6.95
C GLY A 123 3.90 15.92 -5.89
N THR A 124 2.85 15.92 -5.06
CA THR A 124 2.61 14.91 -4.03
C THR A 124 1.43 14.02 -4.44
N PRO A 125 1.39 12.75 -4.00
CA PRO A 125 0.22 11.89 -4.19
C PRO A 125 -1.06 12.56 -3.67
N ASP A 126 -2.20 12.35 -4.34
CA ASP A 126 -3.50 12.91 -3.92
C ASP A 126 -3.91 12.38 -2.55
N ASP A 127 -4.18 13.29 -1.61
CA ASP A 127 -4.68 12.95 -0.27
C ASP A 127 -6.11 12.38 -0.30
N ASP A 128 -6.91 12.74 -1.32
CA ASP A 128 -8.35 12.44 -1.41
C ASP A 128 -8.67 11.03 -1.97
N ASN A 129 -7.70 10.34 -2.57
CA ASN A 129 -7.87 9.02 -3.21
C ASN A 129 -6.90 7.96 -2.65
N GLY A 130 -6.72 7.96 -1.33
CA GLY A 130 -5.91 6.97 -0.62
C GLY A 130 -4.43 7.36 -0.43
N GLY A 131 -4.03 8.62 -0.63
CA GLY A 131 -2.72 9.15 -0.24
C GLY A 131 -1.54 8.26 -0.67
N LEU A 132 -0.72 7.85 0.31
CA LEU A 132 0.44 6.99 0.11
C LEU A 132 0.12 5.50 -0.23
N ARG A 133 -1.15 5.12 -0.44
CA ARG A 133 -1.55 3.73 -0.77
C ARG A 133 -1.19 3.29 -2.17
N ARG A 134 -1.26 4.18 -3.17
CA ARG A 134 -0.88 3.91 -4.56
C ARG A 134 0.06 5.01 -5.04
N THR A 135 1.29 4.95 -4.55
CA THR A 135 2.26 6.04 -4.71
C THR A 135 3.48 5.63 -5.51
N GLY A 136 4.13 6.60 -6.14
CA GLY A 136 5.50 6.48 -6.59
C GLY A 136 6.48 6.81 -5.47
N ILE A 137 7.57 6.06 -5.40
CA ILE A 137 8.73 6.37 -4.56
C ILE A 137 9.84 6.79 -5.50
N TRP A 138 10.33 8.02 -5.34
CA TRP A 138 11.51 8.52 -6.04
C TRP A 138 12.64 8.69 -5.05
N SER A 139 13.81 8.12 -5.34
CA SER A 139 15.00 8.26 -4.52
C SER A 139 16.23 8.60 -5.35
N CYS A 140 17.02 9.55 -4.86
CA CYS A 140 18.31 9.93 -5.41
C CYS A 140 19.43 9.61 -4.43
N GLY A 141 20.54 9.08 -4.93
CA GLY A 141 21.76 8.80 -4.18
C GLY A 141 22.96 9.53 -4.78
N TRP A 142 23.83 10.07 -3.92
CA TRP A 142 25.04 10.80 -4.27
C TRP A 142 26.29 10.11 -3.70
N SER A 143 27.39 10.13 -4.46
CA SER A 143 28.69 9.64 -3.98
C SER A 143 29.22 10.49 -2.83
N ASP A 144 30.16 9.93 -2.08
CA ASP A 144 30.86 10.59 -0.97
C ASP A 144 31.51 11.92 -1.36
N ASP A 145 32.02 12.00 -2.58
CA ASP A 145 32.64 13.18 -3.18
C ASP A 145 31.67 14.07 -3.98
N ARG A 146 30.37 13.72 -4.01
CA ARG A 146 29.28 14.41 -4.73
C ARG A 146 29.48 14.57 -6.24
N ASN A 147 30.43 13.86 -6.83
CA ASN A 147 30.70 13.93 -8.28
C ASN A 147 29.88 12.92 -9.11
N ALA A 148 29.17 12.00 -8.45
CA ALA A 148 28.24 11.11 -9.10
C ALA A 148 26.90 11.12 -8.37
N ARG A 149 25.84 10.87 -9.13
CA ARG A 149 24.47 10.77 -8.65
C ARG A 149 23.71 9.72 -9.44
N LYS A 150 22.74 9.06 -8.81
CA LYS A 150 21.83 8.13 -9.46
C LYS A 150 20.43 8.26 -8.88
N GLY A 151 19.44 8.33 -9.77
CA GLY A 151 18.02 8.26 -9.42
C GLY A 151 17.49 6.86 -9.63
N ILE A 152 16.65 6.41 -8.70
CA ILE A 152 15.82 5.24 -8.88
C ILE A 152 14.40 5.58 -8.49
N ALA A 153 13.44 4.93 -9.14
CA ALA A 153 12.04 5.06 -8.79
C ALA A 153 11.35 3.71 -8.81
N THR A 154 10.34 3.56 -7.97
CA THR A 154 9.47 2.38 -7.96
C THR A 154 8.07 2.78 -7.60
N ALA A 155 7.07 2.05 -8.08
CA ALA A 155 5.72 2.17 -7.52
C ALA A 155 5.61 1.35 -6.23
N SER A 156 4.78 1.81 -5.31
CA SER A 156 4.32 1.09 -4.12
C SER A 156 2.80 0.98 -4.18
N SER A 157 2.26 -0.16 -3.76
CA SER A 157 0.83 -0.34 -3.56
C SER A 157 0.54 -1.10 -2.29
N GLY A 158 -0.55 -0.76 -1.60
CA GLY A 158 -1.20 -1.65 -0.63
C GLY A 158 -1.65 -2.95 -1.32
N ALA A 159 -1.49 -4.09 -0.65
CA ALA A 159 -2.23 -5.29 -1.02
C ALA A 159 -3.73 -5.06 -0.75
N PRO A 160 -4.64 -5.58 -1.58
CA PRO A 160 -6.06 -5.56 -1.24
C PRO A 160 -6.31 -6.41 0.00
N SER A 161 -7.12 -5.91 0.92
CA SER A 161 -7.64 -6.60 2.11
C SER A 161 -8.80 -7.51 1.78
N LEU A 162 -9.59 -7.17 0.76
CA LEU A 162 -10.75 -7.93 0.39
C LEU A 162 -10.64 -8.26 -1.10
N ALA A 163 -10.92 -9.52 -1.44
CA ALA A 163 -11.06 -9.89 -2.84
C ALA A 163 -12.43 -9.49 -3.39
N ASP A 164 -13.46 -9.59 -2.56
CA ASP A 164 -14.84 -9.21 -2.89
C ASP A 164 -15.48 -8.56 -1.65
N PRO A 165 -15.42 -7.22 -1.53
CA PRO A 165 -16.09 -6.51 -0.46
C PRO A 165 -17.59 -6.82 -0.46
N PRO A 166 -18.19 -7.17 0.69
CA PRO A 166 -19.62 -7.45 0.74
C PRO A 166 -20.44 -6.23 0.34
N THR A 167 -21.56 -6.47 -0.33
CA THR A 167 -22.46 -5.40 -0.81
C THR A 167 -23.69 -5.20 0.07
N ASN A 168 -23.70 -5.77 1.27
CA ASN A 168 -24.83 -5.74 2.19
C ASN A 168 -24.30 -5.53 3.62
N PRO A 169 -25.12 -5.00 4.53
CA PRO A 169 -24.65 -4.62 5.86
C PRO A 169 -24.31 -5.81 6.77
N LEU A 170 -25.02 -6.94 6.66
CA LEU A 170 -24.81 -8.10 7.54
C LEU A 170 -24.91 -9.42 6.76
N THR A 171 -23.83 -10.19 6.78
CA THR A 171 -23.76 -11.55 6.25
C THR A 171 -23.33 -12.50 7.35
N SER A 172 -24.03 -13.63 7.52
CA SER A 172 -23.68 -14.66 8.50
C SER A 172 -23.74 -16.06 7.89
N ARG A 173 -22.71 -16.90 8.08
CA ARG A 173 -22.77 -18.31 7.66
C ARG A 173 -23.82 -19.07 8.48
N GLY A 174 -23.94 -18.74 9.75
CA GLY A 174 -24.87 -19.31 10.70
C GLY A 174 -26.24 -18.63 10.72
N GLY A 175 -26.89 -18.71 11.88
CA GLY A 175 -28.15 -18.04 12.16
C GLY A 175 -27.94 -16.62 12.68
N VAL A 176 -28.91 -15.74 12.41
CA VAL A 176 -28.92 -14.39 12.96
C VAL A 176 -30.08 -14.30 13.94
N ASP A 177 -29.80 -14.02 15.21
CA ASP A 177 -30.81 -13.73 16.21
C ASP A 177 -30.76 -12.23 16.54
N THR A 178 -31.86 -11.55 16.23
CA THR A 178 -32.02 -10.13 16.52
C THR A 178 -32.93 -10.00 17.72
N ASN A 179 -32.34 -9.58 18.85
CA ASN A 179 -33.05 -9.40 20.11
C ASN A 179 -33.18 -7.90 20.47
N GLY A 180 -34.40 -7.47 20.79
CA GLY A 180 -34.70 -6.09 21.15
C GLY A 180 -35.07 -5.23 19.95
N ALA A 181 -34.18 -4.30 19.58
CA ALA A 181 -34.43 -3.22 18.63
C ALA A 181 -33.22 -2.98 17.71
N ALA A 182 -32.53 -4.06 17.36
CA ALA A 182 -31.49 -4.10 16.34
C ALA A 182 -32.01 -3.58 15.00
N ARG A 183 -31.18 -2.83 14.27
CA ARG A 183 -31.56 -2.25 12.99
C ARG A 183 -30.48 -2.46 11.94
N VAL A 184 -30.90 -2.89 10.76
CA VAL A 184 -30.05 -3.16 9.60
C VAL A 184 -30.54 -2.33 8.41
N PHE A 185 -29.69 -1.44 7.90
CA PHE A 185 -30.05 -0.48 6.86
C PHE A 185 -29.25 -0.71 5.57
N ASN A 186 -29.94 -0.69 4.44
CA ASN A 186 -29.30 -0.61 3.12
C ASN A 186 -30.00 0.41 2.22
N ALA A 187 -29.32 1.51 1.92
CA ALA A 187 -29.86 2.56 1.04
C ALA A 187 -29.59 2.32 -0.45
N PHE A 188 -28.70 1.40 -0.78
CA PHE A 188 -28.08 1.31 -2.11
C PHE A 188 -28.55 0.09 -2.90
N ASN A 189 -28.92 -0.98 -2.21
CA ASN A 189 -29.56 -2.13 -2.82
C ASN A 189 -30.60 -2.77 -1.87
N ASN A 190 -31.24 -3.82 -2.36
CA ASN A 190 -32.37 -4.48 -1.70
C ASN A 190 -31.95 -5.70 -0.87
N LEU A 191 -30.69 -5.82 -0.45
CA LEU A 191 -30.22 -6.91 0.40
C LEU A 191 -29.70 -6.35 1.72
N THR A 192 -30.31 -6.72 2.84
CA THR A 192 -29.89 -6.31 4.19
C THR A 192 -29.14 -7.44 4.87
N ILE A 193 -29.84 -8.54 5.17
CA ILE A 193 -29.29 -9.70 5.86
C ILE A 193 -29.19 -10.88 4.89
N TRP A 194 -28.03 -11.52 4.86
CA TRP A 194 -27.83 -12.81 4.19
C TRP A 194 -27.32 -13.84 5.18
N SER A 195 -28.14 -14.84 5.50
CA SER A 195 -27.81 -15.90 6.46
C SER A 195 -27.90 -17.30 5.87
N GLY A 196 -27.00 -18.18 6.32
CA GLY A 196 -27.03 -19.60 5.95
C GLY A 196 -28.04 -20.42 6.76
N SER A 197 -28.45 -19.92 7.92
CA SER A 197 -29.50 -20.51 8.76
C SER A 197 -30.65 -19.52 9.00
N ASP A 198 -31.54 -19.86 9.93
CA ASP A 198 -32.74 -19.08 10.25
C ASP A 198 -32.38 -17.66 10.75
N LEU A 199 -33.13 -16.66 10.27
CA LEU A 199 -33.23 -15.36 10.91
C LEU A 199 -34.31 -15.43 12.01
N THR A 200 -33.89 -15.27 13.27
CA THR A 200 -34.81 -15.16 14.41
C THR A 200 -34.94 -13.69 14.82
N ILE A 201 -36.18 -13.25 15.04
CA ILE A 201 -36.49 -11.88 15.45
C ILE A 201 -37.30 -11.92 16.73
N THR A 202 -36.67 -11.48 17.82
CA THR A 202 -37.25 -11.46 19.16
C THR A 202 -37.32 -10.04 19.69
N GLY A 203 -38.52 -9.48 19.86
CA GLY A 203 -38.71 -8.08 20.31
C GLY A 203 -39.40 -7.23 19.25
N ASN A 204 -39.43 -5.90 19.41
CA ASN A 204 -39.99 -4.97 18.42
C ASN A 204 -39.43 -3.56 18.70
N PRO A 205 -38.75 -2.89 17.74
CA PRO A 205 -39.42 -2.40 16.54
C PRO A 205 -38.56 -2.35 15.25
N GLY A 206 -39.00 -3.03 14.18
CA GLY A 206 -38.44 -2.88 12.83
C GLY A 206 -36.96 -3.23 12.68
N ASN A 207 -36.69 -4.31 11.97
CA ASN A 207 -35.37 -4.91 11.90
C ASN A 207 -34.60 -4.42 10.69
N THR A 208 -35.15 -4.63 9.50
CA THR A 208 -34.45 -4.28 8.26
C THR A 208 -35.15 -3.16 7.51
N TYR A 209 -34.34 -2.31 6.90
CA TYR A 209 -34.76 -1.09 6.24
C TYR A 209 -34.03 -0.94 4.91
N ILE A 210 -34.78 -0.79 3.83
CA ILE A 210 -34.22 -0.51 2.50
C ILE A 210 -34.66 0.88 2.02
N ALA A 211 -33.94 1.45 1.06
CA ALA A 211 -34.38 2.69 0.41
C ALA A 211 -35.77 2.51 -0.22
N ARG A 212 -36.64 3.51 -0.04
CA ARG A 212 -37.96 3.52 -0.70
C ARG A 212 -37.79 3.51 -2.22
N ASP A 213 -38.75 2.93 -2.93
CA ASP A 213 -38.73 2.84 -4.40
C ASP A 213 -38.52 4.20 -5.10
N ASP A 214 -39.05 5.29 -4.54
CA ASP A 214 -38.90 6.65 -5.08
C ASP A 214 -37.53 7.27 -4.81
N GLN A 215 -36.74 6.68 -3.92
CA GLN A 215 -35.37 7.05 -3.57
C GLN A 215 -34.34 6.07 -4.14
N GLN A 216 -34.77 4.91 -4.63
CA GLN A 216 -33.88 3.85 -5.09
C GLN A 216 -33.16 4.24 -6.38
N GLY A 217 -31.83 4.17 -6.38
CA GLY A 217 -30.98 4.61 -7.49
C GLY A 217 -30.79 6.14 -7.60
N THR A 218 -31.40 6.93 -6.69
CA THR A 218 -31.12 8.37 -6.56
C THR A 218 -30.23 8.70 -5.36
N VAL A 219 -29.98 7.73 -4.48
CA VAL A 219 -29.01 7.88 -3.39
C VAL A 219 -27.61 7.81 -3.98
N ASP A 220 -27.00 8.98 -4.13
CA ASP A 220 -25.59 9.11 -4.50
C ASP A 220 -24.73 8.82 -3.26
N PRO A 221 -23.84 7.81 -3.30
CA PRO A 221 -22.94 7.50 -2.19
C PRO A 221 -22.15 8.72 -1.69
N GLU A 222 -21.64 9.57 -2.58
CA GLU A 222 -20.73 10.67 -2.19
C GLU A 222 -21.44 11.75 -1.37
N THR A 223 -22.73 11.98 -1.64
CA THR A 223 -23.53 13.01 -0.96
C THR A 223 -24.50 12.45 0.07
N TRP A 224 -24.50 11.13 0.25
CA TRP A 224 -25.35 10.46 1.23
C TRP A 224 -24.92 10.79 2.67
N VAL A 225 -25.90 11.15 3.50
CA VAL A 225 -25.71 11.37 4.93
C VAL A 225 -26.30 10.19 5.68
N HIS A 226 -25.54 9.68 6.66
CA HIS A 226 -25.92 8.59 7.55
C HIS A 226 -27.03 8.96 8.55
N ASP A 227 -28.18 9.43 8.07
CA ASP A 227 -29.36 9.65 8.91
C ASP A 227 -30.17 8.35 9.04
N ALA A 228 -29.53 7.32 9.61
CA ALA A 228 -30.23 6.09 9.95
C ALA A 228 -31.25 6.40 11.05
N PRO A 229 -32.55 6.32 10.78
CA PRO A 229 -33.56 6.73 11.74
C PRO A 229 -33.49 5.90 13.01
N ASN A 230 -33.46 6.56 14.16
CA ASN A 230 -33.62 5.90 15.45
C ASN A 230 -35.09 5.56 15.76
N GLN A 231 -35.92 5.34 14.74
CA GLN A 231 -37.36 5.12 14.87
C GLN A 231 -37.73 3.71 14.42
N ALA A 232 -38.75 3.15 15.08
CA ALA A 232 -39.47 1.95 14.66
C ALA A 232 -39.95 2.04 13.19
N CYS A 233 -40.41 0.92 12.61
CA CYS A 233 -41.15 0.93 11.34
C CYS A 233 -42.17 2.08 11.31
N GLY A 234 -41.96 3.03 10.41
CA GLY A 234 -42.64 4.31 10.36
C GLY A 234 -42.26 5.07 9.09
N ASP A 235 -42.99 6.14 8.78
CA ASP A 235 -42.85 6.89 7.53
C ASP A 235 -41.58 7.75 7.54
N ASN A 236 -40.43 7.10 7.38
CA ASN A 236 -39.18 7.76 7.04
C ASN A 236 -39.22 8.17 5.55
N ALA A 237 -38.67 9.34 5.22
CA ALA A 237 -38.66 9.85 3.85
C ALA A 237 -37.70 9.07 2.93
N MET A 238 -36.67 8.43 3.49
CA MET A 238 -35.62 7.69 2.81
C MET A 238 -35.82 6.17 2.87
N TYR A 239 -36.23 5.64 4.02
CA TYR A 239 -36.31 4.20 4.26
C TYR A 239 -37.74 3.69 4.36
N ILE A 240 -37.93 2.45 3.91
CA ILE A 240 -39.08 1.61 4.21
C ILE A 240 -38.61 0.43 5.05
N CYS A 241 -39.31 0.17 6.17
CA CYS A 241 -39.11 -1.04 6.94
C CYS A 241 -39.77 -2.21 6.20
N THR A 242 -39.03 -3.29 6.01
CA THR A 242 -39.46 -4.47 5.24
C THR A 242 -39.50 -5.74 6.07
N THR A 243 -38.67 -5.84 7.11
CA THR A 243 -38.68 -6.95 8.07
C THR A 243 -38.93 -6.47 9.48
N ASP A 244 -39.85 -7.12 10.19
CA ASP A 244 -40.10 -6.92 11.61
C ASP A 244 -40.53 -8.25 12.28
N ALA A 245 -40.93 -8.20 13.55
CA ALA A 245 -41.39 -9.40 14.27
C ALA A 245 -42.69 -10.02 13.71
N GLY A 246 -43.41 -9.28 12.85
CA GLY A 246 -44.61 -9.74 12.16
C GLY A 246 -44.33 -10.48 10.85
N GLY A 247 -43.14 -10.32 10.27
CA GLY A 247 -42.73 -11.06 9.08
C GLY A 247 -41.41 -10.60 8.46
N GLN A 248 -40.80 -11.51 7.72
CA GLN A 248 -39.58 -11.28 6.94
C GLN A 248 -39.91 -10.63 5.59
N GLY A 249 -39.17 -9.58 5.26
CA GLY A 249 -39.23 -8.86 4.00
C GLY A 249 -38.44 -9.55 2.89
N PRO A 250 -38.62 -9.09 1.63
CA PRO A 250 -37.90 -9.64 0.47
C PRO A 250 -36.40 -9.27 0.45
N ASP A 251 -35.95 -8.41 1.36
CA ASP A 251 -34.58 -7.94 1.48
C ASP A 251 -33.69 -8.82 2.36
N VAL A 252 -34.26 -9.86 2.97
CA VAL A 252 -33.54 -10.85 3.76
C VAL A 252 -33.49 -12.16 2.97
N VAL A 253 -32.28 -12.71 2.83
CA VAL A 253 -32.06 -14.08 2.36
C VAL A 253 -31.62 -14.91 3.55
N ASP A 254 -32.51 -15.77 4.06
CA ASP A 254 -32.21 -16.72 5.12
C ASP A 254 -32.15 -18.16 4.61
N GLN A 255 -31.64 -19.08 5.44
CA GLN A 255 -31.53 -20.51 5.11
C GLN A 255 -30.79 -20.80 3.79
N ASP A 256 -29.81 -19.97 3.42
CA ASP A 256 -29.04 -20.20 2.20
C ASP A 256 -28.08 -21.39 2.38
N LEU A 257 -28.47 -22.53 1.82
CA LEU A 257 -27.67 -23.75 1.86
C LEU A 257 -26.31 -23.61 1.19
N GLN A 258 -26.16 -22.75 0.19
CA GLN A 258 -24.86 -22.53 -0.45
C GLN A 258 -23.92 -21.86 0.54
N LEU A 259 -24.40 -20.82 1.22
CA LEU A 259 -23.65 -20.09 2.24
C LEU A 259 -23.32 -21.01 3.43
N ALA A 260 -24.31 -21.74 3.95
CA ALA A 260 -24.15 -22.64 5.10
C ALA A 260 -23.22 -23.83 4.84
N SER A 261 -23.13 -24.27 3.58
CA SER A 261 -22.32 -25.46 3.21
C SER A 261 -20.83 -25.18 3.05
N LEU A 262 -20.42 -23.91 3.03
CA LEU A 262 -19.01 -23.52 2.90
C LEU A 262 -18.24 -23.95 4.13
N SER A 263 -17.05 -24.51 3.92
CA SER A 263 -16.09 -24.68 5.01
C SER A 263 -15.54 -23.33 5.46
N ASP A 264 -14.97 -23.29 6.67
CA ASP A 264 -14.37 -22.10 7.28
C ASP A 264 -13.38 -21.39 6.35
N ASP A 265 -12.45 -22.14 5.76
CA ASP A 265 -11.43 -21.58 4.86
C ASP A 265 -12.02 -21.17 3.50
N GLU A 266 -13.09 -21.81 3.03
CA GLU A 266 -13.79 -21.40 1.80
C GLU A 266 -14.58 -20.11 2.02
N PHE A 267 -15.30 -20.02 3.13
CA PHE A 267 -16.05 -18.84 3.50
C PHE A 267 -15.11 -17.64 3.66
N PHE A 268 -14.01 -17.80 4.39
CA PHE A 268 -12.98 -16.75 4.54
C PHE A 268 -12.38 -16.34 3.20
N ARG A 269 -12.00 -17.30 2.35
CA ARG A 269 -11.44 -17.00 1.02
C ARG A 269 -12.40 -16.28 0.09
N ASN A 270 -13.71 -16.52 0.19
CA ASN A 270 -14.68 -15.84 -0.67
C ASN A 270 -14.64 -14.33 -0.48
N PHE A 271 -14.44 -13.84 0.75
CA PHE A 271 -14.36 -12.41 1.05
C PHE A 271 -12.92 -11.88 1.00
N MET A 272 -11.96 -12.62 1.57
CA MET A 272 -10.59 -12.16 1.81
C MET A 272 -9.59 -12.56 0.71
N GLY A 273 -9.97 -13.48 -0.18
CA GLY A 273 -9.16 -13.90 -1.33
C GLY A 273 -8.00 -14.87 -1.06
N GLN A 274 -7.73 -15.21 0.20
CA GLN A 274 -6.61 -16.08 0.60
C GLN A 274 -6.91 -16.80 1.91
N ASP A 275 -6.17 -17.88 2.20
CA ASP A 275 -6.37 -18.67 3.42
C ASP A 275 -6.06 -17.82 4.69
N PRO A 276 -6.75 -18.05 5.82
CA PRO A 276 -6.62 -17.24 7.04
C PRO A 276 -5.17 -17.07 7.53
N ALA A 277 -4.41 -18.17 7.59
CA ALA A 277 -3.02 -18.14 8.03
C ALA A 277 -2.14 -17.24 7.14
N ARG A 278 -2.35 -17.30 5.82
CA ARG A 278 -1.63 -16.45 4.87
C ARG A 278 -2.07 -14.99 4.99
N TYR A 279 -3.37 -14.76 5.20
CA TYR A 279 -3.91 -13.43 5.40
C TYR A 279 -3.26 -12.73 6.58
N ARG A 280 -3.32 -13.37 7.75
CA ARG A 280 -2.73 -12.90 9.00
C ARG A 280 -1.27 -12.45 8.84
N ASP A 281 -0.48 -13.22 8.09
CA ASP A 281 0.95 -12.96 7.95
C ASP A 281 1.31 -11.87 6.95
N THR A 282 0.38 -11.47 6.05
CA THR A 282 0.74 -10.66 4.87
C THR A 282 -0.08 -9.40 4.65
N VAL A 283 -1.27 -9.29 5.24
CA VAL A 283 -2.19 -8.17 4.98
C VAL A 283 -2.39 -7.23 6.16
N PRO A 284 -2.59 -7.72 7.40
CA PRO A 284 -2.72 -6.86 8.58
C PRO A 284 -1.58 -5.87 8.72
N THR A 285 -1.94 -4.64 9.02
CA THR A 285 -1.03 -3.55 9.38
C THR A 285 -0.90 -3.45 10.91
N MET A 286 -1.93 -3.90 11.64
CA MET A 286 -1.88 -4.15 13.08
C MET A 286 -2.20 -5.61 13.38
N LEU A 287 -1.32 -6.25 14.16
CA LEU A 287 -1.46 -7.65 14.58
C LEU A 287 -1.55 -7.69 16.10
N ASP A 288 -2.66 -8.22 16.60
CA ASP A 288 -2.97 -8.39 18.03
C ASP A 288 -2.74 -7.11 18.86
N PRO A 289 -3.28 -5.93 18.45
CA PRO A 289 -3.13 -4.71 19.24
C PRO A 289 -3.93 -4.78 20.54
N ASP A 290 -3.52 -4.00 21.54
CA ASP A 290 -4.38 -3.75 22.70
C ASP A 290 -5.60 -2.92 22.27
N MET A 291 -6.78 -3.17 22.85
CA MET A 291 -8.03 -2.50 22.42
C MET A 291 -7.99 -0.97 22.52
N GLY A 292 -7.23 -0.42 23.47
CA GLY A 292 -7.05 1.02 23.60
C GLY A 292 -6.24 1.66 22.47
N ASP A 293 -5.48 0.87 21.72
CA ASP A 293 -4.61 1.34 20.64
C ASP A 293 -5.34 1.48 19.30
N ILE A 294 -6.55 0.91 19.18
CA ILE A 294 -7.33 0.98 17.94
C ILE A 294 -8.32 2.15 17.91
N ASP A 295 -8.55 2.84 19.04
CA ASP A 295 -9.42 4.03 19.08
C ASP A 295 -8.81 5.17 18.26
N GLY A 296 -9.55 5.62 17.25
CA GLY A 296 -9.09 6.59 16.26
C GLY A 296 -8.18 6.01 15.16
N ALA A 297 -8.01 4.69 15.07
CA ALA A 297 -7.27 4.08 13.97
C ALA A 297 -8.00 4.31 12.64
N GLU A 298 -7.25 4.63 11.60
CA GLU A 298 -7.76 4.95 10.27
C GLU A 298 -6.89 4.24 9.22
N ASN A 299 -7.49 3.70 8.15
CA ASN A 299 -6.76 3.12 7.02
C ASN A 299 -5.94 1.85 7.33
N GLU A 300 -6.38 1.10 8.34
CA GLU A 300 -5.67 -0.05 8.91
C GLU A 300 -6.42 -1.36 8.69
N VAL A 301 -5.66 -2.44 8.54
CA VAL A 301 -6.17 -3.81 8.63
C VAL A 301 -5.71 -4.37 9.97
N ILE A 302 -6.66 -4.56 10.88
CA ILE A 302 -6.46 -5.02 12.24
C ILE A 302 -6.82 -6.49 12.32
N TRP A 303 -5.92 -7.31 12.84
CA TRP A 303 -6.16 -8.73 13.10
C TRP A 303 -6.05 -9.02 14.59
N PHE A 304 -7.09 -9.64 15.15
CA PHE A 304 -7.09 -10.25 16.48
C PHE A 304 -7.03 -11.77 16.33
N SER A 305 -6.03 -12.40 16.93
CA SER A 305 -5.82 -13.86 16.88
C SER A 305 -6.64 -14.63 17.92
N GLU A 306 -7.35 -13.93 18.79
CA GLU A 306 -8.22 -14.45 19.85
C GLU A 306 -9.50 -13.60 19.89
N ASP A 307 -10.40 -13.92 20.82
CA ASP A 307 -11.64 -13.18 21.07
C ASP A 307 -11.37 -11.68 21.32
N ALA A 308 -12.29 -10.83 20.84
CA ALA A 308 -12.13 -9.37 20.92
C ALA A 308 -13.39 -8.67 21.45
N ASP A 309 -13.23 -7.92 22.54
CA ASP A 309 -14.21 -6.97 23.06
C ASP A 309 -14.06 -5.60 22.38
N LEU A 310 -14.76 -5.37 21.27
CA LEU A 310 -14.65 -4.15 20.47
C LEU A 310 -15.40 -2.98 21.14
N ASP A 311 -14.67 -1.89 21.39
CA ASP A 311 -15.15 -0.62 21.94
C ASP A 311 -14.38 0.57 21.30
N GLY A 312 -14.90 1.79 21.44
CA GLY A 312 -14.31 3.01 20.87
C GLY A 312 -14.79 3.36 19.47
N ASN A 313 -14.08 4.26 18.79
CA ASN A 313 -14.40 4.69 17.42
C ASN A 313 -13.26 4.32 16.48
N VAL A 314 -13.54 3.58 15.41
CA VAL A 314 -12.51 3.05 14.52
C VAL A 314 -12.87 3.32 13.06
N GLY A 315 -11.94 3.93 12.34
CA GLY A 315 -12.12 4.34 10.96
C GLY A 315 -13.02 5.56 10.80
N THR A 316 -12.97 6.12 9.61
CA THR A 316 -13.96 7.07 9.11
C THR A 316 -14.44 6.61 7.74
N ARG A 317 -15.47 7.28 7.22
CA ARG A 317 -16.03 6.94 5.91
C ARG A 317 -14.97 6.96 4.80
N GLU A 318 -14.18 8.03 4.75
CA GLU A 318 -13.11 8.21 3.76
C GLU A 318 -11.84 7.42 4.14
N ASN A 319 -11.63 7.18 5.43
CA ASN A 319 -10.51 6.40 5.95
C ASN A 319 -10.95 5.12 6.69
N PRO A 320 -11.54 4.12 6.00
CA PRO A 320 -12.13 2.97 6.65
C PRO A 320 -11.07 2.00 7.20
N VAL A 321 -11.52 1.03 7.99
CA VAL A 321 -10.70 -0.06 8.54
C VAL A 321 -11.24 -1.44 8.18
N VAL A 322 -10.38 -2.45 8.22
CA VAL A 322 -10.80 -3.86 8.22
C VAL A 322 -10.43 -4.45 9.57
N ILE A 323 -11.39 -4.99 10.30
CA ILE A 323 -11.13 -5.72 11.54
C ILE A 323 -11.44 -7.19 11.28
N VAL A 324 -10.46 -8.06 11.52
CA VAL A 324 -10.62 -9.51 11.49
C VAL A 324 -10.41 -10.06 12.90
N VAL A 325 -11.40 -10.77 13.42
CA VAL A 325 -11.34 -11.46 14.72
C VAL A 325 -11.32 -12.97 14.47
N ASP A 326 -10.19 -13.63 14.74
CA ASP A 326 -10.00 -15.09 14.67
C ASP A 326 -10.50 -15.77 15.95
N GLY A 327 -11.74 -15.45 16.33
CA GLY A 327 -12.40 -15.85 17.57
C GLY A 327 -13.79 -15.21 17.64
N ASP A 328 -14.34 -15.16 18.85
CA ASP A 328 -15.62 -14.48 19.13
C ASP A 328 -15.42 -12.96 19.18
N ALA A 329 -16.41 -12.20 18.70
CA ALA A 329 -16.39 -10.74 18.77
C ALA A 329 -17.56 -10.19 19.59
N ASP A 330 -17.24 -9.41 20.60
CA ASP A 330 -18.21 -8.73 21.47
C ASP A 330 -18.22 -7.22 21.17
N LEU A 331 -19.26 -6.72 20.50
CA LEU A 331 -19.45 -5.28 20.28
C LEU A 331 -20.18 -4.72 21.49
N THR A 332 -19.48 -3.88 22.25
CA THR A 332 -19.99 -3.36 23.51
C THR A 332 -20.14 -1.84 23.50
N GLY A 333 -20.94 -1.32 24.43
CA GLY A 333 -21.10 0.12 24.65
C GLY A 333 -21.64 0.88 23.44
N ASN A 334 -20.85 1.86 22.99
CA ASN A 334 -21.16 2.76 21.86
C ASN A 334 -20.10 2.62 20.75
N PHE A 335 -19.58 1.41 20.54
CA PHE A 335 -18.61 1.14 19.48
C PHE A 335 -19.09 1.68 18.13
N GLU A 336 -18.28 2.49 17.45
CA GLU A 336 -18.57 3.02 16.12
C GLU A 336 -17.46 2.64 15.15
N MET A 337 -17.81 2.03 14.02
CA MET A 337 -16.84 1.56 13.02
C MET A 337 -17.23 1.99 11.62
N TYR A 338 -16.25 2.40 10.81
CA TYR A 338 -16.39 2.53 9.36
C TYR A 338 -15.47 1.53 8.65
N GLY A 339 -16.05 0.62 7.87
CA GLY A 339 -15.34 -0.35 7.04
C GLY A 339 -15.93 -1.75 7.10
N VAL A 340 -15.08 -2.77 7.19
CA VAL A 340 -15.50 -4.18 7.17
C VAL A 340 -15.08 -4.91 8.44
N LEU A 341 -16.04 -5.43 9.19
CA LEU A 341 -15.84 -6.32 10.33
C LEU A 341 -16.00 -7.77 9.86
N TYR A 342 -14.97 -8.59 10.06
CA TYR A 342 -15.01 -10.02 9.80
C TYR A 342 -14.78 -10.78 11.11
N VAL A 343 -15.69 -11.67 11.48
CA VAL A 343 -15.63 -12.49 12.70
C VAL A 343 -15.60 -13.96 12.30
N ARG A 344 -14.59 -14.71 12.76
CA ARG A 344 -14.40 -16.12 12.39
C ARG A 344 -15.27 -17.08 13.18
N GLU A 345 -15.55 -16.76 14.44
CA GLU A 345 -16.51 -17.48 15.28
C GLU A 345 -17.77 -16.63 15.44
N ASP A 346 -18.33 -16.53 16.64
CA ASP A 346 -19.64 -15.94 16.86
C ASP A 346 -19.55 -14.42 17.11
N LEU A 347 -20.59 -13.71 16.66
CA LEU A 347 -20.75 -12.28 16.89
C LEU A 347 -21.79 -12.05 17.99
N ARG A 348 -21.44 -11.27 19.00
CA ARG A 348 -22.35 -10.77 20.00
C ARG A 348 -22.33 -9.25 20.02
N ALA A 349 -23.46 -8.61 19.71
CA ALA A 349 -23.59 -7.15 19.80
C ALA A 349 -24.55 -6.79 20.93
N ASN A 350 -24.11 -5.96 21.88
CA ASN A 350 -24.95 -5.47 22.98
C ASN A 350 -24.84 -3.95 23.09
N GLY A 351 -25.93 -3.29 23.48
CA GLY A 351 -25.94 -1.84 23.66
C GLY A 351 -26.33 -1.10 22.38
N THR A 352 -25.55 -0.10 21.99
CA THR A 352 -25.85 0.72 20.80
C THR A 352 -24.66 0.86 19.83
N PRO A 353 -23.95 -0.24 19.47
CA PRO A 353 -22.86 -0.15 18.53
C PRO A 353 -23.38 0.21 17.13
N ARG A 354 -22.53 0.84 16.32
CA ARG A 354 -22.83 1.30 14.96
C ARG A 354 -21.72 0.85 14.02
N VAL A 355 -22.07 0.07 13.01
CA VAL A 355 -21.13 -0.36 11.96
C VAL A 355 -21.60 0.21 10.64
N PHE A 356 -20.73 1.02 10.02
CA PHE A 356 -20.90 1.62 8.70
C PHE A 356 -20.04 0.88 7.68
N GLY A 357 -20.67 0.19 6.74
CA GLY A 357 -20.00 -0.70 5.80
C GLY A 357 -20.60 -2.09 5.88
N SER A 358 -19.81 -3.12 6.19
CA SER A 358 -20.31 -4.49 6.25
C SER A 358 -19.78 -5.27 7.44
N THR A 359 -20.62 -6.15 7.97
CA THR A 359 -20.23 -7.18 8.95
C THR A 359 -20.43 -8.56 8.35
N VAL A 360 -19.38 -9.39 8.43
CA VAL A 360 -19.34 -10.78 7.96
C VAL A 360 -19.03 -11.68 9.15
N VAL A 361 -19.91 -12.65 9.43
CA VAL A 361 -19.75 -13.59 10.54
C VAL A 361 -19.69 -15.00 9.98
N GLN A 362 -18.58 -15.68 10.23
CA GLN A 362 -18.38 -17.07 9.82
C GLN A 362 -18.90 -18.06 10.87
N GLY A 363 -19.07 -17.66 12.12
CA GLY A 363 -19.62 -18.51 13.17
C GLY A 363 -21.03 -19.00 12.91
N ASP A 364 -21.50 -19.85 13.82
CA ASP A 364 -22.82 -20.47 13.74
C ASP A 364 -23.91 -19.56 14.34
N SER A 365 -23.51 -18.58 15.15
CA SER A 365 -24.41 -17.64 15.84
C SER A 365 -24.03 -16.18 15.65
N THR A 366 -25.04 -15.35 15.43
CA THR A 366 -24.94 -13.89 15.43
C THR A 366 -26.05 -13.33 16.33
N ASP A 367 -25.73 -13.03 17.60
CA ASP A 367 -26.68 -12.51 18.60
C ASP A 367 -26.59 -10.99 18.69
N VAL A 368 -27.64 -10.34 18.25
CA VAL A 368 -27.70 -8.89 18.08
C VAL A 368 -28.73 -8.33 19.06
N GLY A 369 -28.28 -8.03 20.27
CA GLY A 369 -29.07 -7.54 21.39
C GLY A 369 -29.03 -6.02 21.60
N GLY A 370 -30.15 -5.42 22.01
CA GLY A 370 -30.22 -3.99 22.35
C GLY A 370 -30.70 -3.12 21.18
N THR A 371 -29.98 -2.05 20.84
CA THR A 371 -30.25 -1.19 19.65
C THR A 371 -29.00 -0.98 18.78
N PRO A 372 -28.30 -2.05 18.36
CA PRO A 372 -27.19 -1.92 17.40
C PRO A 372 -27.69 -1.49 16.03
N HIS A 373 -26.85 -0.77 15.29
CA HIS A 373 -27.13 -0.33 13.92
C HIS A 373 -26.06 -0.88 12.98
N PHE A 374 -26.47 -1.70 12.01
CA PHE A 374 -25.63 -2.12 10.88
C PHE A 374 -26.11 -1.35 9.66
N ILE A 375 -25.24 -0.55 9.07
CA ILE A 375 -25.60 0.42 8.06
C ILE A 375 -24.67 0.22 6.88
N PHE A 376 -25.21 -0.16 5.72
CA PHE A 376 -24.37 -0.35 4.55
C PHE A 376 -23.90 1.01 4.02
N ASP A 377 -22.59 1.22 4.08
CA ASP A 377 -21.91 2.34 3.45
C ASP A 377 -20.93 1.82 2.39
N PRO A 378 -21.24 1.99 1.09
CA PRO A 378 -20.41 1.48 0.01
C PRO A 378 -19.05 2.17 -0.05
N ILE A 379 -18.92 3.45 0.35
CA ILE A 379 -17.62 4.13 0.35
C ILE A 379 -16.69 3.51 1.40
N ALA A 380 -17.21 3.28 2.61
CA ALA A 380 -16.45 2.62 3.66
C ALA A 380 -16.15 1.15 3.32
N ALA A 381 -17.11 0.39 2.77
CA ALA A 381 -16.93 -1.02 2.42
C ALA A 381 -15.98 -1.23 1.23
N GLU A 382 -16.11 -0.45 0.16
CA GLU A 382 -15.21 -0.51 -1.00
C GLU A 382 -13.81 0.02 -0.63
N GLY A 383 -13.74 1.14 0.08
CA GLY A 383 -12.49 1.70 0.58
C GLY A 383 -11.77 0.74 1.54
N ALA A 384 -12.53 -0.06 2.29
CA ALA A 384 -12.02 -1.12 3.14
C ALA A 384 -11.42 -2.30 2.37
N GLY A 385 -11.75 -2.52 1.09
CA GLY A 385 -11.18 -3.59 0.27
C GLY A 385 -9.80 -3.29 -0.32
N ASP A 386 -9.44 -2.01 -0.38
CA ASP A 386 -8.14 -1.51 -0.85
C ASP A 386 -7.12 -1.31 0.31
N LEU A 387 -7.39 -1.86 1.51
CA LEU A 387 -6.53 -1.73 2.68
C LEU A 387 -5.52 -2.88 2.75
N GLY A 388 -4.24 -2.61 2.96
CA GLY A 388 -3.31 -3.69 3.27
C GLY A 388 -1.86 -3.28 3.24
N ALA A 389 -1.01 -4.19 3.71
CA ALA A 389 0.42 -3.97 3.81
C ALA A 389 1.00 -3.41 2.51
N ARG A 390 1.61 -2.23 2.62
CA ARG A 390 2.17 -1.51 1.47
C ARG A 390 3.53 -2.07 1.12
N SER A 391 3.72 -2.39 -0.16
CA SER A 391 4.98 -2.94 -0.66
C SER A 391 5.28 -2.43 -2.06
N GLY A 392 6.57 -2.49 -2.42
CA GLY A 392 7.02 -2.16 -3.77
C GLY A 392 6.37 -3.08 -4.81
N VAL A 393 5.86 -2.48 -5.89
CA VAL A 393 5.25 -3.21 -7.01
C VAL A 393 6.34 -3.91 -7.82
N ALA A 394 6.24 -5.24 -7.94
CA ALA A 394 7.17 -6.01 -8.74
C ALA A 394 7.19 -5.54 -10.20
N GLY A 395 8.39 -5.31 -10.76
CA GLY A 395 8.56 -4.81 -12.13
C GLY A 395 8.35 -3.30 -12.31
N ALA A 396 8.01 -2.57 -11.24
CA ALA A 396 7.90 -1.11 -11.29
C ALA A 396 9.24 -0.39 -11.06
N TRP A 397 10.33 -1.12 -10.84
CA TRP A 397 11.66 -0.56 -10.63
C TRP A 397 12.18 0.11 -11.90
N ARG A 398 12.69 1.33 -11.74
CA ARG A 398 13.23 2.18 -12.81
C ARG A 398 14.50 2.84 -12.32
N ASP A 399 15.51 2.95 -13.18
CA ASP A 399 16.73 3.70 -12.92
C ASP A 399 17.10 4.70 -14.02
N TRP A 400 16.16 4.97 -14.92
CA TRP A 400 16.26 6.04 -15.89
C TRP A 400 15.33 7.19 -15.51
N THR A 401 15.83 8.41 -15.61
CA THR A 401 15.07 9.67 -15.54
C THR A 401 14.95 10.18 -16.97
N SER A 402 13.73 10.51 -17.41
CA SER A 402 13.31 10.89 -18.78
C SER A 402 14.11 10.29 -19.96
N MET A 403 13.48 9.43 -20.77
CA MET A 403 13.98 9.23 -22.14
C MET A 403 13.80 10.56 -22.89
N GLU A 404 14.89 11.32 -23.08
CA GLU A 404 14.92 12.26 -24.21
C GLU A 404 14.63 11.43 -25.47
N ALA A 405 13.44 11.61 -26.03
CA ALA A 405 13.16 11.13 -27.37
C ALA A 405 14.20 11.79 -28.32
N PRO A 406 14.76 11.03 -29.27
CA PRO A 406 15.91 11.44 -30.07
C PRO A 406 15.70 12.69 -30.93
#